data_AF-A0A924WE49-F1
#
_entry.id   AF-A0A924WE49-F1
#
_cell.length_a   1.000
_cell.length_b   1.000
_cell.length_c   1.000
_cell.angle_alpha   90.00
_cell.angle_beta   90.00
_cell.angle_gamma   90.00
#
_symmetry.space_group_name_H-M   'P 1'
#
loop_
_entity.id
_entity.type
_entity.pdbx_description
1 polymer ?
#
loop_
_entity_poly.entity_id
_entity_poly.type
_entity_poly.pdbx_seq_one_letter_code
_entity_poly.pdbx_strand_id
1 'polypeptide(L)' 'MELIEATEQAENLFDIANVKKLKGYSNAYRVRLGDYRVDVFLQEDLVVFARVVHRKDIYDVFP' A
#
# COMPACT_ATOMS: atom_id res chain seq x y z
N MET A 1 -5.27 -2.14 -12.26
CA MET A 1 -4.36 -1.52 -13.24
C MET A 1 -4.06 -0.10 -12.81
N GLU A 2 -5.08 0.72 -12.54
CA GLU A 2 -4.95 2.12 -12.09
C GLU A 2 -3.96 2.39 -10.93
N LEU A 3 -3.85 1.52 -9.92
CA LEU A 3 -2.92 1.76 -8.81
C LEU A 3 -1.45 1.70 -9.24
N ILE A 4 -1.08 0.79 -10.14
CA ILE A 4 0.32 0.65 -10.58
C ILE A 4 0.68 1.88 -11.41
N GLU A 5 -0.16 2.25 -12.36
CA GLU A 5 0.02 3.45 -13.19
C GLU A 5 0.09 4.73 -12.34
N ALA A 6 -0.81 4.88 -11.35
CA ALA A 6 -0.76 6.00 -10.42
C ALA A 6 0.51 6.04 -9.58
N THR A 7 1.12 4.87 -9.29
CA THR A 7 2.38 4.78 -8.55
C THR A 7 3.56 5.18 -9.44
N GLU A 8 3.55 4.78 -10.71
CA GLU A 8 4.60 5.14 -11.68
C GLU A 8 4.62 6.63 -12.02
N GLN A 9 3.46 7.30 -11.95
CA GLN A 9 3.33 8.73 -12.25
C GLN A 9 3.50 9.64 -11.02
N ALA A 10 3.53 9.07 -9.82
CA ALA A 10 3.64 9.84 -8.58
C ALA A 10 5.09 10.27 -8.33
N GLU A 11 5.31 11.55 -8.01
CA GLU A 11 6.61 12.02 -7.52
C GLU A 11 6.83 11.61 -6.06
N ASN A 12 5.75 11.45 -5.29
CA ASN A 12 5.77 10.97 -3.92
C ASN A 12 4.70 9.89 -3.68
N LEU A 13 5.04 8.85 -2.90
CA LEU A 13 4.08 7.80 -2.52
C LEU A 13 2.80 8.36 -1.86
N PHE A 14 2.88 9.50 -1.17
CA PHE A 14 1.73 10.14 -0.54
C PHE A 14 0.77 10.83 -1.54
N ASP A 15 1.17 11.00 -2.80
CA ASP A 15 0.31 11.54 -3.86
C ASP A 15 -0.73 10.51 -4.33
N ILE A 16 -0.44 9.23 -4.09
CA ILE A 16 -1.36 8.14 -4.40
C ILE A 16 -2.54 8.20 -3.42
N ALA A 17 -3.74 8.23 -3.98
CA ALA A 17 -4.97 8.28 -3.19
C ALA A 17 -5.08 7.11 -2.21
N ASN A 18 -5.60 7.39 -1.01
CA ASN A 18 -5.87 6.40 0.02
C ASN A 18 -4.64 5.62 0.56
N VAL A 19 -3.42 6.15 0.36
CA VAL A 19 -2.21 5.64 1.01
C VAL A 19 -2.16 6.08 2.48
N LYS A 20 -1.71 5.17 3.35
CA LYS A 20 -1.47 5.47 4.76
C LYS A 20 -0.24 4.73 5.28
N LYS A 21 0.67 5.43 5.94
CA LYS A 21 1.81 4.81 6.64
C LYS A 21 1.31 3.90 7.77
N LEU A 22 1.85 2.70 7.88
CA LEU A 22 1.57 1.78 8.97
C LEU A 22 2.34 2.21 10.23
N LYS A 23 1.65 2.20 11.38
CA LYS A 23 2.29 2.53 12.67
C LYS A 23 3.27 1.44 13.07
N GLY A 24 4.42 1.83 13.64
CA GLY A 24 5.44 0.89 14.11
C GLY A 24 6.39 0.39 13.02
N TYR A 25 6.20 0.79 11.76
CA TYR A 25 7.07 0.42 10.64
C TYR A 25 7.71 1.67 10.02
N SER A 26 8.99 1.57 9.69
CA SER A 26 9.75 2.68 9.10
C SER A 26 9.33 2.96 7.66
N ASN A 27 9.05 1.90 6.89
CA ASN A 27 8.90 1.94 5.44
C ASN A 27 7.65 1.20 4.91
N ALA A 28 6.69 0.86 5.77
CA ALA A 28 5.49 0.14 5.38
C ALA A 28 4.26 1.04 5.28
N TYR A 29 3.46 0.82 4.24
CA TYR A 29 2.31 1.62 3.86
C TYR A 29 1.17 0.69 3.44
N ARG A 30 -0.05 1.21 3.50
CA ARG A 30 -1.25 0.52 3.07
C ARG A 30 -2.07 1.41 2.14
N VAL A 31 -2.37 0.90 0.95
CA VAL A 31 -3.33 1.52 0.03
C VAL A 31 -4.70 0.88 0.21
N ARG A 32 -5.74 1.70 0.28
CA ARG A 32 -7.14 1.22 0.28
C ARG A 32 -7.70 1.26 -1.14
N LEU A 33 -8.13 0.11 -1.64
CA LEU A 33 -8.84 -0.04 -2.91
C LEU A 33 -10.22 -0.66 -2.63
N GLY A 34 -11.23 0.19 -2.38
CA GLY A 34 -12.56 -0.28 -1.98
C GLY A 34 -12.49 -1.15 -0.71
N ASP A 35 -12.82 -2.44 -0.87
CA ASP A 35 -12.75 -3.47 0.17
C ASP A 35 -11.40 -4.17 0.27
N TYR A 36 -10.46 -3.94 -0.65
CA TYR A 36 -9.12 -4.52 -0.59
C TYR A 36 -8.12 -3.59 0.08
N ARG A 37 -7.10 -4.18 0.70
CA ARG A 37 -5.93 -3.51 1.25
C ARG A 37 -4.69 -4.04 0.55
N VAL A 38 -3.85 -3.10 0.16
CA VAL A 38 -2.60 -3.38 -0.53
C VAL A 38 -1.47 -2.92 0.37
N ASP A 39 -0.65 -3.86 0.83
CA ASP A 39 0.53 -3.55 1.61
C ASP A 39 1.69 -3.23 0.68
N VAL A 40 2.34 -2.11 0.96
CA VAL A 40 3.38 -1.54 0.13
C VAL A 40 4.58 -1.18 1.00
N PHE A 41 5.79 -1.51 0.51
CA PHE A 41 7.03 -1.04 1.11
C PHE A 41 7.70 -0.02 0.20
N LEU A 42 8.20 1.06 0.79
CA LEU A 42 9.02 2.06 0.08
C LEU A 42 10.48 1.88 0.48
N GLN A 43 11.33 1.53 -0.46
CA GLN A 43 12.77 1.36 -0.24
C GLN A 43 13.49 2.32 -1.17
N GLU A 44 13.95 3.45 -0.64
CA GLU A 44 14.50 4.53 -1.47
C GLU A 44 13.48 4.93 -2.54
N ASP A 45 13.78 4.68 -3.82
CA ASP A 45 12.90 4.97 -4.97
C ASP A 45 12.13 3.74 -5.47
N LEU A 46 12.22 2.61 -4.77
CA LEU A 46 11.53 1.37 -5.11
C LEU A 46 10.24 1.21 -4.30
N VAL A 47 9.12 1.08 -5.01
CA VAL A 47 7.83 0.69 -4.42
C VAL A 47 7.59 -0.80 -4.61
N VAL A 48 7.46 -1.55 -3.50
CA VAL A 48 7.20 -2.99 -3.51
C VAL A 48 5.78 -3.28 -3.07
N PHE A 49 4.96 -3.82 -3.98
CA PHE A 49 3.63 -4.33 -3.68
C PHE A 49 3.74 -5.73 -3.07
N ALA A 50 3.58 -5.84 -1.76
CA ALA A 50 3.83 -7.09 -1.04
C ALA A 50 2.61 -8.01 -0.97
N ARG A 51 1.43 -7.45 -0.70
CA ARG A 51 0.20 -8.23 -0.48
C ARG A 51 -1.02 -7.47 -0.95
N VAL A 52 -2.01 -8.21 -1.46
CA VAL A 52 -3.35 -7.71 -1.74
C VAL A 52 -4.34 -8.62 -1.02
N VAL A 53 -5.04 -8.08 -0.03
CA VAL A 53 -5.92 -8.87 0.84
C VAL A 53 -7.27 -8.18 0.93
N HIS A 54 -8.35 -8.96 0.91
CA HIS A 54 -9.68 -8.43 1.14
C HIS A 54 -9.85 -8.01 2.61
N ARG A 55 -10.61 -6.96 2.90
CA ARG A 55 -10.78 -6.40 4.25
C ARG A 55 -11.30 -7.43 5.26
N LYS A 56 -12.11 -8.39 4.81
CA LYS A 56 -12.64 -9.45 5.68
C LYS A 56 -11.56 -10.42 6.14
N ASP A 57 -10.54 -10.62 5.31
CA ASP A 57 -9.52 -11.65 5.53
C ASP A 57 -8.28 -11.07 6.23
N ILE A 58 -8.17 -9.74 6.35
CA ILE A 58 -6.99 -9.09 6.93
C ILE A 58 -6.80 -9.39 8.42
N TYR A 59 -7.86 -9.79 9.13
CA TYR A 59 -7.79 -10.13 10.55
C TYR A 59 -7.21 -11.52 10.82
N ASP A 60 -7.13 -12.38 9.79
CA ASP A 60 -6.56 -13.73 9.91
C ASP A 60 -5.09 -13.80 9.48
N VAL A 61 -4.58 -12.75 8.80
CA VAL A 61 -3.25 -12.72 8.16
C VAL A 61 -2.31 -11.68 8.78
N PHE A 62 -2.76 -10.95 9.80
CA PHE A 62 -2.00 -9.92 10.51
C PHE A 62 -2.04 -10.20 12.02
N PRO A 63 -0.90 -10.40 12.72
CA PRO A 63 -0.89 -10.33 14.18
C PRO A 63 -1.15 -8.89 14.68
#